data_AF-A0A093X2A4-F1
#
_entry.id   AF-A0A093X2A4-F1
#
_cell.length_a   1.000
_cell.length_b   1.000
_cell.length_c   1.000
_cell.angle_alpha   90.00
_cell.angle_beta   90.00
_cell.angle_gamma   90.00
#
_symmetry.space_group_name_H-M   'P 1'
#
loop_
_entity.id
_entity.type
_entity.pdbx_description
1 polymer ?
#
loop_
_entity_poly.entity_id
_entity_poly.type
_entity_poly.pdbx_seq_one_letter_code
_entity_poly.pdbx_strand_id
1 'polypeptide(L)'
;MFPYLSGHPVVFVKYGGTQRQAEGEMQMLAFNWVSPERQKSNFNIYVPEELKAQSWEDDVFKKYFDLVTEGVQLLRRIPLPVDLVGPGPVASNPRTIRHMIFKDYESAIEYGTVEELQDHLNRVARLGYHTNPNPPQVTLEEELVFCYTDFNDQNFMFSTDTDHCPQRLYIVDFEHTSFLPISTRRIELGKK
;
A
#
# COMPACT_ATOMS: atom_id res chain seq x y z
N MET A 1 7.75 14.90 -6.64
CA MET A 1 7.10 16.04 -5.96
C MET A 1 5.77 16.27 -6.65
N PHE A 2 4.66 15.86 -6.03
CA PHE A 2 3.32 16.05 -6.60
C PHE A 2 2.90 17.51 -6.41
N PRO A 3 2.37 18.19 -7.43
CA PRO A 3 1.75 19.50 -7.25
C PRO A 3 0.43 19.28 -6.49
N TYR A 4 0.43 19.63 -5.20
CA TYR A 4 -0.80 19.64 -4.41
C TYR A 4 -1.79 20.60 -5.06
N LEU A 5 -2.99 20.12 -5.38
CA LEU A 5 -4.02 20.95 -5.97
C LEU A 5 -4.43 22.00 -4.94
N SER A 6 -4.06 23.25 -5.21
CA SER A 6 -4.35 24.39 -4.36
C SER A 6 -5.85 24.54 -4.16
N GLY A 7 -6.32 24.35 -2.92
CA GLY A 7 -7.72 24.62 -2.54
C GLY A 7 -8.39 23.53 -1.70
N HIS A 8 -7.78 22.36 -1.53
CA HIS A 8 -8.33 21.29 -0.68
C HIS A 8 -7.36 20.95 0.45
N PRO A 9 -7.79 21.00 1.73
CA PRO A 9 -6.97 20.51 2.83
C PRO A 9 -6.74 19.01 2.62
N VAL A 10 -5.48 18.61 2.63
CA VAL A 10 -5.07 17.21 2.57
C VAL A 10 -4.47 16.84 3.91
N VAL A 11 -4.87 15.68 4.40
CA VAL A 11 -4.43 15.14 5.67
C VAL A 11 -3.81 13.77 5.48
N PHE A 12 -2.87 13.44 6.36
CA PHE A 12 -2.32 12.09 6.52
C PHE A 12 -2.79 11.54 7.86
N VAL A 13 -3.19 10.26 7.86
CA VAL A 13 -3.46 9.53 9.09
C VAL A 13 -2.22 8.70 9.39
N LYS A 14 -1.55 8.99 10.51
CA LYS A 14 -0.42 8.18 10.99
C LYS A 14 -0.89 7.24 12.07
N TYR A 15 -0.57 5.96 11.92
CA TYR A 15 -0.93 4.94 12.90
C TYR A 15 0.24 3.96 13.11
N GLY A 16 0.64 3.75 14.36
CA GLY A 16 1.71 2.82 14.71
C GLY A 16 2.41 3.14 16.03
N GLY A 17 3.52 2.44 16.28
CA GLY A 17 4.33 2.61 17.48
C GLY A 17 5.12 3.92 17.54
N THR A 18 6.03 4.03 18.50
CA THR A 18 6.79 5.26 18.84
C THR A 18 7.47 5.94 17.65
N GLN A 19 7.98 5.19 16.68
CA GLN A 19 8.61 5.74 15.48
C GLN A 19 7.61 6.53 14.61
N ARG A 20 6.39 6.01 14.41
CA ARG A 20 5.35 6.68 13.63
C ARG A 20 4.82 7.92 14.35
N GLN A 21 4.74 7.85 15.69
CA GLN A 21 4.41 9.02 16.50
C GLN A 21 5.46 10.13 16.37
N ALA A 22 6.74 9.81 16.43
CA ALA A 22 7.83 10.77 16.30
C ALA A 22 7.91 11.40 14.90
N GLU A 23 7.76 10.58 13.85
CA GLU A 23 7.63 11.07 12.48
C GLU A 23 6.48 12.06 12.37
N GLY A 24 5.36 11.72 13.01
CA GLY A 24 4.20 12.55 12.99
C GLY A 24 4.36 13.90 13.69
N GLU A 25 5.01 13.89 14.86
CA GLU A 25 5.38 15.13 15.54
C GLU A 25 6.26 16.04 14.69
N MET A 26 7.19 15.47 13.92
CA MET A 26 8.03 16.21 12.98
C MET A 26 7.25 16.76 11.78
N GLN A 27 6.29 16.00 11.25
CA GLN A 27 5.43 16.47 10.16
C GLN A 27 4.56 17.65 10.63
N MET A 28 3.95 17.55 11.82
CA MET A 28 3.19 18.65 12.40
C MET A 28 4.04 19.90 12.68
N LEU A 29 5.28 19.71 13.13
CA LEU A 29 6.24 20.81 13.29
C LEU A 29 6.48 21.53 11.95
N ALA A 30 6.72 20.76 10.88
CA ALA A 30 6.91 21.31 9.53
C ALA A 30 5.65 22.00 9.00
N PHE A 31 4.47 21.40 9.20
CA PHE A 31 3.18 21.98 8.81
C PHE A 31 2.96 23.36 9.45
N ASN A 32 3.17 23.45 10.76
CA ASN A 32 2.97 24.68 11.54
C ASN A 32 3.94 25.78 11.13
N TRP A 33 5.13 25.43 10.65
CA TRP A 33 6.11 26.40 10.15
C TRP A 33 5.82 26.83 8.71
N VAL A 34 5.55 25.88 7.80
CA VAL A 34 5.35 26.17 6.36
C VAL A 34 4.04 26.92 6.12
N SER A 35 2.96 26.59 6.85
CA SER A 35 1.63 27.13 6.58
C SER A 35 1.55 28.66 6.66
N PRO A 36 2.08 29.34 7.71
CA PRO A 36 2.16 30.79 7.74
C PRO A 36 3.15 31.38 6.73
N GLU A 37 4.30 30.73 6.50
CA GLU A 37 5.33 31.24 5.58
C GLU A 37 4.84 31.27 4.12
N ARG A 38 4.01 30.30 3.72
CA ARG A 38 3.34 30.29 2.41
C ARG A 38 2.42 31.50 2.20
N GLN A 39 1.83 32.05 3.27
CA GLN A 39 0.99 33.26 3.15
C GLN A 39 1.85 34.52 2.97
N LYS A 40 3.09 34.51 3.45
CA LYS A 40 4.03 35.63 3.37
C LYS A 40 4.84 35.64 2.08
N SER A 41 5.03 34.46 1.47
CA SER A 41 5.92 34.26 0.33
C SER A 41 5.30 33.28 -0.67
N ASN A 42 5.37 33.60 -1.97
CA ASN A 42 4.76 32.83 -3.06
C ASN A 42 5.50 31.48 -3.34
N PHE A 43 5.91 30.74 -2.32
CA PHE A 43 6.50 29.42 -2.53
C PHE A 43 5.41 28.35 -2.68
N ASN A 44 5.58 27.50 -3.69
CA ASN A 44 4.66 26.42 -4.04
C ASN A 44 4.97 25.12 -3.27
N ILE A 45 5.20 25.22 -1.96
CA ILE A 45 5.52 24.10 -1.07
C ILE A 45 4.33 23.87 -0.14
N TYR A 46 3.93 22.60 -0.01
CA TYR A 46 2.84 22.18 0.85
C TYR A 46 3.31 21.03 1.72
N VAL A 47 3.06 21.17 3.02
CA VAL A 47 3.14 20.07 3.97
C VAL A 47 1.68 19.75 4.33
N PRO A 48 1.24 18.49 4.19
CA PRO A 48 -0.08 18.06 4.63
C PRO A 48 -0.21 18.13 6.15
N GLU A 49 -1.41 18.44 6.64
CA GLU A 49 -1.73 18.30 8.05
C GLU A 49 -1.71 16.81 8.43
N GLU A 50 -1.38 16.52 9.69
CA GLU A 50 -1.43 15.16 10.19
C GLU A 50 -2.49 14.99 11.26
N LEU A 51 -3.17 13.87 11.16
CA LEU A 51 -4.17 13.40 12.08
C LEU A 51 -3.63 12.22 12.87
N LYS A 52 -3.49 12.40 14.19
CA LYS A 52 -2.99 11.37 15.11
C LYS A 52 -4.12 10.48 15.60
N ALA A 53 -4.08 9.19 15.29
CA ALA A 53 -5.13 8.22 15.64
C ALA A 53 -5.51 8.20 17.15
N GLN A 54 -4.60 8.62 18.04
CA GLN A 54 -4.86 8.65 19.49
C GLN A 54 -5.92 9.69 19.92
N SER A 55 -6.22 10.70 19.09
CA SER A 55 -7.19 11.76 19.42
C SER A 55 -8.57 11.58 18.76
N TRP A 56 -8.85 10.40 18.20
CA TRP A 56 -9.98 10.17 17.31
C TRP A 56 -11.08 9.39 18.00
N GLU A 57 -12.34 9.78 17.76
CA GLU A 57 -13.46 8.88 18.01
C GLU A 57 -13.37 7.69 17.04
N ASP A 58 -13.63 6.48 17.54
CA ASP A 58 -13.52 5.24 16.77
C ASP A 58 -14.27 5.30 15.42
N ASP A 59 -15.38 6.05 15.38
CA ASP A 59 -16.21 6.25 14.19
C ASP A 59 -15.52 7.05 13.08
N VAL A 60 -14.70 8.05 13.41
CA VAL A 60 -13.98 8.82 12.39
C VAL A 60 -12.87 7.96 11.80
N PHE A 61 -12.11 7.26 12.64
CA PHE A 61 -11.05 6.36 12.19
C PHE A 61 -11.60 5.25 11.29
N LYS A 62 -12.76 4.70 11.64
CA LYS A 62 -13.48 3.72 10.82
C LYS A 62 -13.77 4.23 9.40
N LYS A 63 -14.18 5.49 9.22
CA LYS A 63 -14.45 6.07 7.89
C LYS A 63 -13.22 6.08 6.98
N TYR A 64 -12.04 6.38 7.52
CA TYR A 64 -10.80 6.36 6.75
C TYR A 64 -10.44 4.93 6.32
N PHE A 65 -10.57 3.97 7.24
CA PHE A 65 -10.33 2.56 6.94
C PHE A 65 -11.31 2.01 5.90
N ASP A 66 -12.60 2.38 5.99
CA ASP A 66 -13.63 2.01 5.04
C ASP A 66 -13.27 2.55 3.63
N LEU A 67 -12.86 3.82 3.52
CA LEU A 67 -12.43 4.41 2.23
C LEU A 67 -11.20 3.73 1.64
N VAL A 68 -10.19 3.41 2.46
CA VAL A 68 -8.99 2.66 2.00
C VAL A 68 -9.40 1.29 1.48
N THR A 69 -10.26 0.60 2.23
CA THR A 69 -10.77 -0.71 1.84
C THR A 69 -11.52 -0.62 0.51
N GLU A 70 -12.42 0.35 0.36
CA GLU A 70 -13.17 0.56 -0.89
C GLU A 70 -12.26 0.90 -2.06
N GLY A 71 -11.28 1.81 -1.86
CA GLY A 71 -10.31 2.20 -2.89
C GLY A 71 -9.48 1.02 -3.39
N VAL A 72 -8.97 0.19 -2.47
CA VAL A 72 -8.20 -1.01 -2.82
C VAL A 72 -9.08 -2.04 -3.54
N GLN A 73 -10.33 -2.22 -3.10
CA GLN A 73 -11.28 -3.11 -3.80
C GLN A 73 -11.64 -2.59 -5.19
N LEU A 74 -11.67 -1.27 -5.41
CA LEU A 74 -11.88 -0.67 -6.71
C LEU A 74 -10.68 -0.92 -7.64
N LEU A 75 -9.45 -0.76 -7.14
CA LEU A 75 -8.23 -1.06 -7.92
C LEU A 75 -8.20 -2.51 -8.42
N ARG A 76 -8.70 -3.46 -7.63
CA ARG A 76 -8.78 -4.88 -8.05
C ARG A 76 -9.66 -5.13 -9.27
N ARG A 77 -10.54 -4.18 -9.62
CA ARG A 77 -11.38 -4.27 -10.83
C ARG A 77 -10.66 -3.81 -12.10
N ILE A 78 -9.41 -3.34 -11.99
CA ILE A 78 -8.58 -3.03 -13.16
C ILE A 78 -8.44 -4.33 -13.99
N PRO A 79 -8.81 -4.32 -15.27
CA PRO A 79 -8.74 -5.51 -16.11
C PRO A 79 -7.29 -5.93 -16.34
N LEU A 80 -7.09 -7.23 -16.53
CA LEU A 80 -5.80 -7.79 -16.92
C LEU A 80 -5.39 -7.23 -18.30
N PRO A 81 -4.19 -6.63 -18.43
CA PRO A 81 -3.68 -6.21 -19.73
C PRO A 81 -3.52 -7.41 -20.68
N VAL A 82 -3.86 -7.21 -21.95
CA VAL A 82 -3.90 -8.28 -22.96
C VAL A 82 -2.52 -8.89 -23.24
N ASP A 83 -1.47 -8.09 -23.05
CA ASP A 83 -0.07 -8.43 -23.26
C ASP A 83 0.61 -9.02 -22.01
N LEU A 84 -0.10 -9.14 -20.88
CA LEU A 84 0.46 -9.70 -19.67
C LEU A 84 0.47 -11.24 -19.73
N VAL A 85 1.67 -11.82 -19.81
CA VAL A 85 1.84 -13.28 -20.01
C VAL A 85 1.81 -14.09 -18.69
N GLY A 86 1.79 -13.43 -17.52
CA GLY A 86 1.84 -14.11 -16.23
C GLY A 86 1.91 -13.13 -15.05
N PRO A 87 2.01 -13.62 -13.80
CA PRO A 87 2.02 -12.77 -12.61
C PRO A 87 3.19 -11.78 -12.63
N GLY A 88 2.93 -10.56 -12.15
CA GLY A 88 3.92 -9.49 -12.06
C GLY A 88 3.43 -8.13 -12.55
N PRO A 89 4.32 -7.14 -12.60
CA PRO A 89 3.99 -5.78 -13.02
C PRO A 89 3.72 -5.69 -14.52
N VAL A 90 3.04 -4.62 -14.94
CA VAL A 90 2.67 -4.36 -16.34
C VAL A 90 3.88 -3.94 -17.18
N ALA A 91 4.74 -3.07 -16.66
CA ALA A 91 5.74 -2.36 -17.46
C ALA A 91 7.12 -2.26 -16.77
N SER A 92 7.63 -3.35 -16.22
CA SER A 92 9.03 -3.40 -15.75
C SER A 92 9.85 -4.39 -16.56
N ASN A 93 11.16 -4.14 -16.69
CA ASN A 93 12.12 -5.11 -17.19
C ASN A 93 13.37 -5.05 -16.29
N PRO A 94 13.65 -6.08 -15.47
CA PRO A 94 12.91 -7.35 -15.40
C PRO A 94 11.50 -7.22 -14.77
N ARG A 95 10.59 -8.16 -15.08
CA ARG A 95 9.22 -8.28 -14.52
C ARG A 95 9.21 -8.96 -13.15
N THR A 96 10.14 -8.60 -12.27
CA THR A 96 10.20 -9.11 -10.90
C THR A 96 8.99 -8.62 -10.10
N ILE A 97 8.44 -9.52 -9.27
CA ILE A 97 7.29 -9.22 -8.42
C ILE A 97 7.80 -8.54 -7.17
N ARG A 98 7.27 -7.37 -6.85
CA ARG A 98 7.50 -6.72 -5.56
C ARG A 98 6.35 -7.03 -4.61
N HIS A 99 6.65 -7.78 -3.54
CA HIS A 99 5.67 -8.27 -2.58
C HIS A 99 6.34 -8.78 -1.30
N MET A 100 5.67 -8.59 -0.16
CA MET A 100 6.16 -8.99 1.18
C MET A 100 6.32 -10.51 1.43
N ILE A 101 5.96 -11.34 0.45
CA ILE A 101 6.18 -12.80 0.50
C ILE A 101 7.61 -13.15 0.10
N PHE A 102 8.27 -12.29 -0.67
CA PHE A 102 9.65 -12.49 -1.09
C PHE A 102 10.61 -11.87 -0.08
N LYS A 103 11.82 -12.45 -0.04
CA LYS A 103 12.93 -11.87 0.68
C LYS A 103 13.26 -10.50 0.07
N ASP A 104 13.56 -9.51 0.90
CA ASP A 104 13.88 -8.15 0.46
C ASP A 104 12.74 -7.49 -0.37
N TYR A 105 11.51 -8.00 -0.22
CA TYR A 105 10.29 -7.53 -0.87
C TYR A 105 10.26 -7.69 -2.40
N GLU A 106 11.20 -8.42 -3.01
CA GLU A 106 11.28 -8.58 -4.47
C GLU A 106 11.61 -10.02 -4.88
N SER A 107 10.97 -10.54 -5.94
CA SER A 107 11.30 -11.85 -6.48
C SER A 107 12.65 -11.83 -7.20
N ALA A 108 13.44 -12.88 -7.01
CA ALA A 108 14.75 -13.01 -7.67
C ALA A 108 14.66 -13.36 -9.17
N ILE A 109 13.49 -13.81 -9.63
CA ILE A 109 13.22 -14.23 -11.00
C ILE A 109 11.84 -13.74 -11.44
N GLU A 110 11.62 -13.76 -12.76
CA GLU A 110 10.31 -13.60 -13.37
C GLU A 110 9.56 -14.93 -13.36
N TYR A 111 8.22 -14.85 -13.40
CA TYR A 111 7.34 -16.01 -13.51
C TYR A 111 6.48 -15.86 -14.74
N GLY A 112 6.59 -16.83 -15.65
CA GLY A 112 5.79 -16.91 -16.86
C GLY A 112 4.35 -17.36 -16.57
N THR A 113 4.10 -18.10 -15.48
CA THR A 113 2.77 -18.60 -15.15
C THR A 113 2.49 -18.57 -13.64
N VAL A 114 1.20 -18.69 -13.27
CA VAL A 114 0.79 -18.87 -11.87
C VAL A 114 1.35 -20.19 -11.29
N GLU A 115 1.45 -21.23 -12.11
CA GLU A 115 2.01 -22.53 -11.73
C GLU A 115 3.48 -22.41 -11.33
N GLU A 116 4.29 -21.70 -12.12
CA GLU A 116 5.70 -21.45 -11.79
C GLU A 116 5.87 -20.71 -10.46
N LEU A 117 5.01 -19.70 -10.21
CA LEU A 117 4.99 -18.98 -8.94
C LEU A 117 4.60 -19.91 -7.78
N GLN A 118 3.54 -20.69 -7.94
CA GLN A 118 3.07 -21.65 -6.94
C GLN A 118 4.14 -22.68 -6.60
N ASP A 119 4.80 -23.26 -7.60
CA ASP A 119 5.85 -24.26 -7.42
C ASP A 119 7.05 -23.69 -6.68
N HIS A 120 7.43 -22.45 -6.97
CA HIS A 120 8.48 -21.77 -6.23
C HIS A 120 8.07 -21.54 -4.77
N LEU A 121 6.87 -21.01 -4.50
CA LEU A 121 6.39 -20.81 -3.12
C LEU A 121 6.35 -22.13 -2.34
N ASN A 122 5.88 -23.22 -2.98
CA ASN A 122 5.87 -24.55 -2.39
C ASN A 122 7.27 -25.13 -2.16
N ARG A 123 8.25 -24.81 -3.01
CA ARG A 123 9.65 -25.18 -2.80
C ARG A 123 10.24 -24.44 -1.60
N VAL A 124 9.97 -23.14 -1.49
CA VAL A 124 10.41 -22.32 -0.34
C VAL A 124 9.78 -22.82 0.96
N ALA A 125 8.48 -23.14 0.96
CA ALA A 125 7.81 -23.72 2.11
C ALA A 125 8.44 -25.05 2.55
N ARG A 126 8.77 -25.96 1.61
CA ARG A 126 9.47 -27.21 1.92
C ARG A 126 10.84 -26.99 2.56
N LEU A 127 11.59 -25.98 2.10
CA LEU A 127 12.89 -25.64 2.68
C LEU A 127 12.76 -25.02 4.08
N GLY A 128 11.82 -24.08 4.25
CA GLY A 128 11.56 -23.41 5.53
C GLY A 128 11.04 -24.37 6.61
N TYR A 129 10.22 -25.34 6.21
CA TYR A 129 9.62 -26.35 7.09
C TYR A 129 10.24 -27.75 6.90
N HIS A 130 11.55 -27.83 6.63
CA HIS A 130 12.25 -29.09 6.30
C HIS A 130 12.16 -30.19 7.37
N THR A 131 11.83 -29.85 8.63
CA THR A 131 11.61 -30.81 9.72
C THR A 131 10.16 -31.27 9.85
N ASN A 132 9.22 -30.61 9.18
CA ASN A 132 7.80 -30.96 9.19
C ASN A 132 7.54 -32.00 8.09
N PRO A 133 7.02 -33.21 8.40
CA PRO A 133 6.69 -34.21 7.39
C PRO A 133 5.57 -33.77 6.44
N ASN A 134 4.73 -32.82 6.86
CA ASN A 134 3.64 -32.25 6.07
C ASN A 134 3.80 -30.73 6.01
N PRO A 135 4.77 -30.21 5.23
CA PRO A 135 5.00 -28.78 5.11
C PRO A 135 3.77 -28.10 4.48
N PRO A 136 3.46 -26.86 4.86
CA PRO A 136 2.35 -26.11 4.26
C PRO A 136 2.45 -26.12 2.73
N GLN A 137 1.32 -26.37 2.08
CA GLN A 137 1.17 -26.23 0.63
C GLN A 137 0.40 -24.96 0.33
N VAL A 138 0.96 -24.18 -0.60
CA VAL A 138 0.31 -23.03 -1.21
C VAL A 138 -0.42 -23.53 -2.45
N THR A 139 -1.71 -23.23 -2.53
CA THR A 139 -2.52 -23.36 -3.75
C THR A 139 -2.90 -21.95 -4.17
N LEU A 140 -2.54 -21.57 -5.39
CA LEU A 140 -2.87 -20.28 -5.98
C LEU A 140 -4.02 -20.45 -6.97
N GLU A 141 -4.98 -19.52 -6.98
CA GLU A 141 -5.98 -19.44 -8.04
C GLU A 141 -5.35 -18.90 -9.33
N GLU A 142 -5.82 -19.36 -10.48
CA GLU A 142 -5.31 -18.91 -11.79
C GLU A 142 -5.64 -17.45 -12.09
N GLU A 143 -6.72 -16.92 -11.53
CA GLU A 143 -7.18 -15.55 -11.77
C GLU A 143 -6.20 -14.52 -11.17
N LEU A 144 -5.61 -13.72 -12.06
CA LEU A 144 -4.77 -12.59 -11.69
C LEU A 144 -5.60 -11.32 -11.48
N VAL A 145 -5.38 -10.67 -10.35
CA VAL A 145 -5.99 -9.37 -10.04
C VAL A 145 -4.92 -8.32 -9.82
N PHE A 146 -5.26 -7.06 -10.05
CA PHE A 146 -4.39 -5.95 -9.68
C PHE A 146 -4.23 -5.90 -8.16
N CYS A 147 -3.04 -6.18 -7.67
CA CYS A 147 -2.70 -6.18 -6.25
C CYS A 147 -1.90 -4.93 -5.92
N TYR A 148 -2.50 -4.08 -5.08
CA TYR A 148 -1.81 -3.01 -4.38
C TYR A 148 -1.32 -3.57 -3.03
N THR A 149 0.00 -3.67 -2.85
CA THR A 149 0.60 -4.41 -1.72
C THR A 149 1.26 -3.50 -0.68
N ASP A 150 1.52 -2.24 -1.02
CA ASP A 150 2.21 -1.30 -0.13
C ASP A 150 1.22 -0.52 0.74
N PHE A 151 0.76 -1.17 1.81
CA PHE A 151 -0.17 -0.57 2.76
C PHE A 151 0.49 0.39 3.77
N ASN A 152 1.65 0.97 3.43
CA ASN A 152 2.22 2.05 4.22
C ASN A 152 1.23 3.22 4.29
N ASP A 153 0.98 3.75 5.49
CA ASP A 153 0.04 4.84 5.73
C ASP A 153 0.36 6.11 4.90
N GLN A 154 1.64 6.30 4.56
CA GLN A 154 2.14 7.36 3.69
C GLN A 154 1.60 7.30 2.25
N ASN A 155 1.10 6.15 1.81
CA ASN A 155 0.61 6.00 0.44
C ASN A 155 -0.89 6.32 0.30
N PHE A 156 -1.57 6.62 1.41
CA PHE A 156 -2.99 6.98 1.43
C PHE A 156 -3.16 8.42 1.92
N MET A 157 -3.57 9.30 1.02
CA MET A 157 -3.84 10.70 1.34
C MET A 157 -5.32 11.00 1.26
N PHE A 158 -5.81 11.84 2.16
CA PHE A 158 -7.23 12.15 2.21
C PHE A 158 -7.45 13.64 2.04
N SER A 159 -8.43 14.03 1.23
CA SER A 159 -9.01 15.37 1.37
C SER A 159 -10.10 15.34 2.41
N THR A 160 -10.19 16.36 3.26
CA THR A 160 -11.20 16.43 4.32
C THR A 160 -12.16 17.60 4.18
N ASP A 161 -13.29 17.53 4.88
CA ASP A 161 -14.09 18.71 5.21
C ASP A 161 -13.53 19.44 6.46
N THR A 162 -14.30 20.41 6.98
CA THR A 162 -13.98 21.20 8.16
C THR A 162 -13.96 20.40 9.46
N ASP A 163 -14.65 19.27 9.50
CA ASP A 163 -14.75 18.40 10.68
C ASP A 163 -13.77 17.21 10.59
N HIS A 164 -12.77 17.31 9.69
CA HIS A 164 -11.78 16.28 9.40
C HIS A 164 -12.39 14.94 8.95
N CYS A 165 -13.64 14.94 8.48
CA CYS A 165 -14.24 13.77 7.84
C CYS A 165 -13.64 13.60 6.43
N PRO A 166 -13.26 12.37 6.05
CA PRO A 166 -12.60 12.14 4.77
C PRO A 166 -13.62 12.19 3.63
N GLN A 167 -13.31 12.96 2.59
CA GLN A 167 -14.16 13.13 1.41
C GLN A 167 -13.63 12.39 0.17
N ARG A 168 -12.30 12.36 -0.01
CA ARG A 168 -11.66 11.68 -1.14
C ARG A 168 -10.38 11.02 -0.66
N LEU A 169 -10.11 9.85 -1.23
CA LEU A 169 -8.87 9.12 -1.05
C LEU A 169 -8.02 9.27 -2.32
N TYR A 170 -6.74 9.57 -2.14
CA TYR A 170 -5.70 9.48 -3.15
C TYR A 170 -4.75 8.36 -2.73
N ILE A 171 -4.71 7.30 -3.54
CA ILE A 171 -3.74 6.21 -3.40
C ILE A 171 -2.55 6.54 -4.29
N VAL A 172 -1.35 6.53 -3.72
CA VAL A 172 -0.12 6.82 -4.44
C VAL A 172 0.88 5.67 -4.28
N ASP A 173 2.05 5.85 -4.88
CA ASP A 173 3.13 4.88 -4.88
C ASP A 173 2.71 3.48 -5.36
N PHE A 174 2.72 3.33 -6.68
CA PHE A 174 2.34 2.08 -7.32
C PHE A 174 3.55 1.17 -7.58
N GLU A 175 4.71 1.49 -7.01
CA GLU A 175 5.97 0.79 -7.26
C GLU A 175 5.91 -0.71 -6.90
N HIS A 176 5.12 -1.06 -5.88
CA HIS A 176 4.93 -2.44 -5.40
C HIS A 176 3.68 -3.12 -5.95
N THR A 177 3.08 -2.57 -7.01
CA THR A 177 1.89 -3.17 -7.62
C THR A 177 2.23 -4.24 -8.65
N SER A 178 1.42 -5.28 -8.68
CA SER A 178 1.56 -6.39 -9.62
C SER A 178 0.22 -7.07 -9.83
N PHE A 179 0.06 -7.73 -10.96
CA PHE A 179 -1.03 -8.67 -11.16
C PHE A 179 -0.66 -10.00 -10.52
N LEU A 180 -1.42 -10.43 -9.52
CA LEU A 180 -1.11 -11.62 -8.72
C LEU A 180 -2.37 -12.45 -8.47
N PRO A 181 -2.24 -13.75 -8.17
CA PRO A 181 -3.34 -14.59 -7.72
C PRO A 181 -4.06 -14.00 -6.50
N ILE A 182 -5.39 -14.09 -6.46
CA ILE A 182 -6.20 -13.55 -5.36
C ILE A 182 -5.76 -14.07 -3.98
N SER A 183 -5.35 -15.33 -3.89
CA SER A 183 -4.86 -15.98 -2.67
C SER A 183 -3.57 -15.40 -2.10
N THR A 184 -2.76 -14.64 -2.86
CA THR A 184 -1.52 -14.08 -2.30
C THR A 184 -1.79 -13.19 -1.09
N ARG A 185 -2.94 -12.50 -1.05
CA ARG A 185 -3.43 -11.76 0.12
C ARG A 185 -3.56 -12.62 1.39
N ARG A 186 -4.00 -13.87 1.26
CA ARG A 186 -4.19 -14.78 2.41
C ARG A 186 -2.85 -15.19 3.01
N ILE A 187 -1.80 -15.23 2.20
CA ILE A 187 -0.43 -15.54 2.65
C ILE A 187 0.13 -14.38 3.50
N GLU A 188 -0.26 -13.13 3.21
CA GLU A 188 0.12 -11.94 3.97
C GLU A 188 -0.47 -11.91 5.39
N LEU A 189 -1.72 -12.36 5.55
CA LEU A 189 -2.44 -12.38 6.83
C LEU A 189 -2.03 -13.53 7.77
N GLY A 190 -1.11 -14.41 7.33
CA GLY A 190 -0.64 -15.57 8.09
C GLY A 190 0.61 -15.33 8.94
N LYS A 191 1.24 -14.15 8.89
CA LYS A 191 2.38 -13.82 9.76
C LYS A 191 1.86 -13.24 11.08
N LYS A 192 1.90 -14.06 12.13
CA LYS A 192 1.88 -13.61 13.53
C LYS A 192 3.23 -13.04 13.93
#